data_AF-A0A2W5SXP0-F1
#
_entry.id   AF-A0A2W5SXP0-F1
#
_cell.length_a   1.000
_cell.length_b   1.000
_cell.length_c   1.000
_cell.angle_alpha   90.00
_cell.angle_beta   90.00
_cell.angle_gamma   90.00
#
_symmetry.space_group_name_H-M   'P 1'
#
loop_
_entity.id
_entity.type
_entity.pdbx_description
1 polymer ?
#
loop_
_entity_poly.entity_id
_entity_poly.type
_entity_poly.pdbx_seq_one_letter_code
_entity_poly.pdbx_strand_id
1 'polypeptide(L)'
;MHKATDLYPRRAKTNKRNAFTITDTTHTMPHTLHTIDRNHQVLSALKMLSGFNDDTTRDYTRTINQLHSILTQIYPSLERLFAGSALTRSPIVDLLIHYKGPRD
;
A
#
# COMPACT_ATOMS: atom_id res chain seq x y z
N MET A 1 28.58 21.35 1.85
CA MET A 1 27.52 20.59 2.56
C MET A 1 27.43 19.22 1.91
N HIS A 2 27.76 18.13 2.62
CA HIS A 2 27.54 16.78 2.10
C HIS A 2 26.11 16.35 2.40
N LYS A 3 25.39 15.83 1.40
CA LYS A 3 24.06 15.24 1.57
C LYS A 3 24.22 13.78 1.98
N ALA A 4 23.26 13.21 2.71
CA ALA A 4 23.27 11.79 3.05
C ALA A 4 23.37 10.88 1.80
N THR A 5 22.84 11.32 0.66
CA THR A 5 22.99 10.65 -0.64
C THR A 5 24.41 10.57 -1.16
N ASP A 6 25.29 11.47 -0.73
CA ASP A 6 26.70 11.50 -1.11
C ASP A 6 27.52 10.51 -0.26
N LEU A 7 27.06 10.23 0.96
CA LEU A 7 27.70 9.29 1.91
C LEU A 7 27.30 7.83 1.66
N TYR A 8 26.08 7.59 1.17
CA TYR A 8 25.57 6.24 0.91
C TYR A 8 25.22 6.05 -0.57
N PRO A 9 26.08 5.39 -1.37
CA PRO A 9 25.80 5.17 -2.79
C PRO A 9 24.51 4.36 -2.99
N ARG A 10 23.70 4.81 -3.96
CA ARG A 10 22.40 4.21 -4.29
C ARG A 10 22.58 2.74 -4.66
N ARG A 11 21.90 1.89 -3.92
CA ARG A 11 21.94 0.41 -3.99
C ARG A 11 20.56 -0.10 -3.58
N ALA A 12 20.32 -1.41 -3.71
CA ALA A 12 19.03 -2.01 -3.37
C ALA A 12 18.54 -1.58 -1.97
N LYS A 13 17.28 -1.14 -1.92
CA LYS A 13 16.61 -0.66 -0.70
C LYS A 13 16.35 -1.85 0.22
N THR A 14 16.90 -1.84 1.43
CA THR A 14 16.61 -2.85 2.46
C THR A 14 16.32 -2.19 3.80
N ASN A 15 15.45 -2.78 4.61
CA ASN A 15 15.07 -2.21 5.92
C ASN A 15 16.27 -2.06 6.85
N LYS A 16 17.14 -3.08 6.93
CA LYS A 16 18.36 -3.05 7.76
C LYS A 16 19.27 -1.87 7.40
N ARG A 17 19.48 -1.63 6.11
CA ARG A 17 20.32 -0.53 5.66
C ARG A 17 19.67 0.83 5.84
N ASN A 18 18.36 0.93 5.61
CA ASN A 18 17.62 2.16 5.88
C ASN A 18 17.77 2.55 7.36
N ALA A 19 17.62 1.60 8.28
CA ALA A 19 17.81 1.84 9.71
C ALA A 19 19.23 2.31 10.01
N PHE A 20 20.25 1.62 9.51
CA PHE A 20 21.65 2.05 9.66
C PHE A 20 21.90 3.46 9.13
N THR A 21 21.42 3.76 7.92
CA THR A 21 21.59 5.06 7.26
C THR A 21 20.92 6.17 8.07
N ILE A 22 19.71 5.92 8.60
CA ILE A 22 19.00 6.88 9.45
C ILE A 22 19.79 7.13 10.73
N THR A 23 20.19 6.07 11.45
CA THR A 23 20.96 6.19 12.69
C THR A 23 22.28 6.93 12.48
N ASP A 24 23.06 6.54 11.47
CA ASP A 24 24.36 7.11 11.21
C ASP A 24 24.25 8.57 10.70
N THR A 25 23.24 8.88 9.88
CA THR A 25 22.94 10.29 9.50
C THR A 25 22.50 11.11 10.71
N THR A 26 21.68 10.55 11.60
CA THR A 26 21.24 11.27 12.82
C THR A 26 22.40 11.58 13.76
N HIS A 27 23.40 10.68 13.81
CA HIS A 27 24.59 10.83 14.62
C HIS A 27 25.61 11.80 14.00
N THR A 28 25.87 11.68 12.70
CA THR A 28 26.92 12.46 11.99
C THR A 28 26.45 13.81 11.47
N MET A 29 25.14 13.98 11.22
CA MET A 29 24.54 15.17 10.63
C MET A 29 23.26 15.62 11.37
N PRO A 30 23.31 15.87 12.70
CA PRO A 30 22.11 16.20 13.48
C PRO A 30 21.42 17.49 13.03
N HIS A 31 22.18 18.44 12.47
CA HIS A 31 21.67 19.70 11.91
C HIS A 31 20.80 19.52 10.66
N THR A 32 20.80 18.34 10.04
CA THR A 32 19.90 18.02 8.91
C THR A 32 18.53 17.51 9.37
N LEU A 33 18.37 17.22 10.66
CA LEU A 33 17.11 16.76 11.22
C LEU A 33 16.25 17.96 11.63
N HIS A 34 14.99 17.93 11.21
CA HIS A 34 13.99 18.88 11.67
C HIS A 34 13.13 18.22 12.76
N THR A 35 13.08 18.84 13.94
CA THR A 35 12.22 18.37 15.03
C THR A 35 10.76 18.66 14.71
N ILE A 36 9.92 17.63 14.74
CA ILE A 36 8.47 17.74 14.51
C ILE A 36 7.75 17.60 15.84
N ASP A 37 7.01 18.64 16.25
CA ASP A 37 6.16 18.57 17.44
C ASP A 37 4.89 17.73 17.19
N ARG A 38 4.31 17.15 18.25
CA ARG A 38 3.11 16.32 18.14
C ARG A 38 1.86 17.10 17.73
N ASN A 39 1.82 18.40 17.99
CA ASN A 39 0.73 19.30 17.58
C ASN A 39 0.97 19.93 16.21
N HIS A 40 2.00 19.49 15.50
CA HIS A 40 2.32 20.03 14.19
C HIS A 40 1.24 19.68 13.16
N GLN A 41 0.67 20.69 12.50
CA GLN A 41 -0.44 20.54 11.55
C GLN A 41 -0.15 19.51 10.45
N VAL A 42 1.08 19.48 9.93
CA VAL A 42 1.49 18.50 8.90
C VAL A 42 1.47 17.07 9.44
N LEU A 43 1.82 16.86 10.71
CA LEU A 43 1.77 15.54 11.33
C LEU A 43 0.31 15.08 11.48
N SER A 44 -0.59 15.97 11.85
CA SER A 44 -2.04 15.69 11.90
C SER A 44 -2.59 15.35 10.52
N ALA A 45 -2.23 16.11 9.48
CA ALA A 45 -2.63 15.81 8.10
C ALA A 45 -2.10 14.45 7.62
N LEU A 46 -0.84 14.12 7.94
CA LEU A 46 -0.26 12.82 7.59
C LEU A 46 -0.95 11.66 8.30
N LYS A 47 -1.33 11.84 9.58
CA LYS A 47 -2.12 10.83 10.31
C LYS A 47 -3.49 10.60 9.68
N MET A 48 -4.19 11.67 9.29
CA MET A 48 -5.46 11.55 8.58
C MET A 48 -5.30 10.81 7.26
N LEU A 49 -4.25 11.12 6.49
CA LEU A 49 -3.96 10.44 5.23
C LEU A 49 -3.61 8.96 5.44
N SER A 50 -2.85 8.63 6.49
CA SER A 50 -2.56 7.24 6.85
C SER A 50 -3.83 6.47 7.21
N GLY A 51 -4.71 7.07 8.03
CA GLY A 51 -6.00 6.46 8.37
C GLY A 51 -6.87 6.24 7.13
N PHE A 52 -6.92 7.21 6.22
CA PHE A 52 -7.61 7.07 4.94
C PHE A 52 -7.05 5.91 4.09
N ASN A 53 -5.73 5.73 4.05
CA ASN A 53 -5.11 4.62 3.35
C ASN A 53 -5.46 3.26 3.98
N ASP A 54 -5.49 3.18 5.31
CA ASP A 54 -5.87 1.97 6.05
C ASP A 54 -7.35 1.62 5.81
N ASP A 55 -8.23 2.62 5.86
CA ASP A 55 -9.65 2.47 5.54
C ASP A 55 -9.84 2.01 4.09
N THR A 56 -9.13 2.60 3.13
CA THR A 56 -9.18 2.20 1.71
C THR A 56 -8.73 0.76 1.52
N THR A 57 -7.68 0.33 2.22
CA THR A 57 -7.18 -1.05 2.17
C THR A 57 -8.19 -2.04 2.74
N ARG A 58 -8.87 -1.66 3.83
CA ARG A 58 -9.95 -2.46 4.42
C ARG A 58 -11.15 -2.56 3.48
N ASP A 59 -11.57 -1.45 2.88
CA ASP A 59 -12.70 -1.42 1.96
C ASP A 59 -12.43 -2.21 0.69
N TYR A 60 -11.21 -2.14 0.17
CA TYR A 60 -10.76 -2.99 -0.93
C TYR A 60 -10.91 -4.47 -0.59
N THR A 61 -10.38 -4.90 0.56
CA THR A 61 -10.49 -6.30 1.04
C THR A 61 -11.94 -6.72 1.22
N ARG A 62 -12.77 -5.85 1.82
CA ARG A 62 -14.20 -6.09 2.01
C ARG A 62 -14.92 -6.29 0.67
N THR A 63 -14.62 -5.44 -0.30
CA THR A 63 -15.23 -5.49 -1.64
C THR A 63 -14.86 -6.77 -2.38
N ILE A 64 -13.58 -7.19 -2.32
CA ILE A 64 -13.12 -8.44 -2.94
C ILE A 64 -13.83 -9.65 -2.30
N ASN A 65 -13.91 -9.70 -0.97
CA ASN A 65 -14.59 -10.80 -0.29
C ASN A 65 -16.09 -10.82 -0.59
N GLN A 66 -16.72 -9.66 -0.74
CA GLN A 66 -18.11 -9.55 -1.16
C GLN A 66 -18.29 -10.05 -2.60
N LEU A 67 -17.37 -9.74 -3.52
CA LEU A 67 -17.39 -10.28 -4.89
C LEU A 67 -17.24 -11.80 -4.90
N HIS A 68 -16.31 -12.37 -4.12
CA HIS A 68 -16.21 -13.82 -3.94
C HIS A 68 -17.53 -14.42 -3.47
N SER A 69 -18.14 -13.84 -2.42
CA SER A 69 -19.41 -14.32 -1.87
C SER A 69 -20.53 -14.33 -2.92
N ILE A 70 -20.63 -13.28 -3.75
CA ILE A 70 -21.65 -13.19 -4.81
C ILE A 70 -21.36 -14.21 -5.92
N LEU A 71 -20.11 -14.35 -6.34
CA LEU A 71 -19.72 -15.32 -7.37
C LEU A 71 -19.95 -16.76 -6.91
N THR A 72 -19.66 -17.09 -5.65
CA THR A 72 -20.00 -18.41 -5.09
C THR A 72 -21.50 -18.69 -5.16
N GLN A 73 -22.33 -17.67 -4.90
CA GLN A 73 -23.79 -17.83 -4.86
C GLN A 73 -24.41 -18.00 -6.25
N ILE A 74 -23.94 -17.25 -7.26
CA ILE A 74 -24.60 -17.18 -8.58
C ILE A 74 -23.84 -18.01 -9.63
N TYR A 75 -22.50 -18.05 -9.57
CA TYR A 75 -21.65 -18.68 -10.59
C TYR A 75 -20.47 -19.46 -9.97
N PRO A 76 -20.72 -20.58 -9.28
CA PRO A 76 -19.68 -21.33 -8.54
C PRO A 76 -18.58 -21.93 -9.43
N SER A 77 -18.83 -22.13 -10.72
CA SER A 77 -17.82 -22.57 -11.69
C SER A 77 -16.83 -21.46 -12.02
N LEU A 78 -17.31 -20.22 -12.09
CA LEU A 78 -16.50 -19.03 -12.36
C LEU A 78 -15.69 -18.63 -11.13
N GLU A 79 -16.27 -18.74 -9.92
CA GLU A 79 -15.54 -18.53 -8.67
C GLU A 79 -14.32 -19.43 -8.56
N ARG A 80 -14.43 -20.70 -8.96
CA ARG A 80 -13.31 -21.65 -8.97
C ARG A 80 -12.13 -21.22 -9.84
N LEU A 81 -12.38 -20.46 -10.92
CA LEU A 81 -11.32 -19.90 -11.78
C LEU A 81 -10.64 -18.69 -11.13
N PHE A 82 -11.34 -18.00 -10.24
CA PHE A 82 -10.87 -16.79 -9.56
C PHE A 82 -10.44 -17.00 -8.11
N ALA A 83 -10.51 -18.24 -7.61
CA ALA A 83 -10.13 -18.58 -6.24
C ALA A 83 -8.72 -18.04 -5.90
N GLY A 84 -8.59 -17.44 -4.71
CA GLY A 84 -7.35 -16.82 -4.25
C GLY A 84 -7.19 -15.36 -4.68
N SER A 85 -5.98 -14.95 -5.08
CA SER A 85 -5.63 -13.54 -5.34
C SER A 85 -5.93 -13.06 -6.77
N ALA A 86 -6.71 -13.83 -7.55
CA ALA A 86 -7.01 -13.49 -8.93
C ALA A 86 -7.87 -12.22 -9.01
N LEU A 87 -8.93 -12.10 -8.18
CA LEU A 87 -9.78 -10.90 -8.14
C LEU A 87 -9.04 -9.64 -7.65
N THR A 88 -7.86 -9.81 -7.03
CA THR A 88 -7.00 -8.70 -6.62
C THR A 88 -6.27 -8.06 -7.80
N ARG A 89 -6.31 -8.67 -8.99
CA ARG A 89 -5.63 -8.15 -10.19
C ARG A 89 -6.58 -7.25 -10.97
N SER A 90 -6.17 -6.00 -11.20
CA SER A 90 -6.96 -5.00 -11.96
C SER A 90 -7.58 -5.56 -13.25
N PRO A 91 -6.84 -6.29 -14.13
CA PRO A 91 -7.41 -6.75 -15.40
C PRO A 91 -8.59 -7.71 -15.25
N ILE A 92 -8.66 -8.47 -14.15
CA ILE A 92 -9.74 -9.44 -13.90
C ILE A 92 -11.01 -8.70 -13.46
N VAL A 93 -10.87 -7.68 -12.62
CA VAL A 93 -11.96 -6.79 -12.23
C VAL A 93 -12.47 -6.00 -13.44
N ASP A 94 -11.56 -5.48 -14.26
CA ASP A 94 -11.90 -4.76 -15.49
C ASP A 94 -12.69 -5.65 -16.47
N LEU A 95 -12.33 -6.93 -16.56
CA LEU A 95 -13.04 -7.92 -17.38
C LEU A 95 -14.46 -8.18 -16.85
N LEU A 96 -14.63 -8.31 -15.54
CA LEU A 96 -15.95 -8.43 -14.89
C LEU A 96 -16.83 -7.20 -15.17
N ILE A 97 -16.26 -6.01 -15.10
CA ILE A 97 -16.96 -4.74 -15.40
C ILE A 97 -17.37 -4.68 -16.88
N HIS A 98 -16.47 -5.07 -17.79
CA HIS A 98 -16.70 -5.00 -19.22
C HIS A 98 -17.78 -5.98 -19.68
N TYR A 99 -17.73 -7.23 -19.23
CA TYR A 99 -18.67 -8.27 -19.67
C TYR A 99 -19.97 -8.32 -18.85
N LYS A 100 -20.05 -7.61 -17.71
CA LYS A 100 -21.25 -7.47 -16.84
C LYS A 100 -21.84 -8.79 -16.32
N GLY A 101 -21.06 -9.88 -16.33
CA GLY A 101 -21.47 -11.22 -15.91
C GLY A 101 -21.62 -12.18 -17.09
N PRO A 102 -21.67 -13.51 -16.82
CA PRO A 102 -21.89 -14.51 -17.84
C PRO A 102 -23.22 -14.22 -18.56
N ARG A 103 -23.17 -14.13 -19.90
CA ARG A 103 -24.37 -14.18 -20.73
C ARG A 103 -24.60 -15.64 -21.07
N ASP A 104 -25.83 -16.12 -20.84
CA ASP A 104 -26.27 -17.45 -21.29
C ASP A 104 -26.04 -17.64 -22.79
#